data_AF-A0A1A8NX51-F1
#
_entry.id   AF-A0A1A8NX51-F1
#
_cell.length_a   1.000
_cell.length_b   1.000
_cell.length_c   1.000
_cell.angle_alpha   90.00
_cell.angle_beta   90.00
_cell.angle_gamma   90.00
#
_symmetry.space_group_name_H-M   'P 1'
#
loop_
_entity.id
_entity.type
_entity.pdbx_description
1 polymer ?
#
loop_
_entity_poly.entity_id
_entity_poly.type
_entity_poly.pdbx_seq_one_letter_code
_entity_poly.pdbx_strand_id
1 'polypeptide(L)'
;QCHGAESLWKQCVGHDSVYAVSADSFLTTLSTVYSSALSERTNPVVLCLAERILEQRLSQQDDTDGLMMTIFQLWNYLGSNGISDMETHLIEVAEEVWLLQNLSSGDEEVVLSVLHSPTECSLKREGVQAVANLLDDPRVKVSAAASSVLRILAAEPRQRDQVLVHCMEMLEDDNVEVRVCGCKALGYLMATESIDQLVYLCQMDKQEVQQAATETLLKLGEEGVMALRDTEMSQEQSADALPEDYWRV
;
A
#
# COMPACT_ATOMS: atom_id res chain seq x y z
N GLN A 1 9.96 -23.78 6.19
CA GLN A 1 9.40 -24.53 5.04
C GLN A 1 7.90 -24.32 5.10
N CYS A 2 7.29 -23.74 4.06
CA CYS A 2 5.87 -23.40 4.05
C CYS A 2 5.01 -24.65 3.81
N HIS A 3 4.01 -24.88 4.65
CA HIS A 3 3.08 -25.99 4.52
C HIS A 3 2.18 -25.81 3.27
N GLY A 4 1.90 -26.91 2.57
CA GLY A 4 1.11 -26.91 1.32
C GLY A 4 1.88 -26.49 0.07
N ALA A 5 2.89 -25.63 0.19
CA ALA A 5 3.56 -25.01 -0.95
C ALA A 5 4.32 -26.01 -1.85
N GLU A 6 5.02 -26.99 -1.27
CA GLU A 6 5.76 -28.00 -2.05
C GLU A 6 4.80 -28.92 -2.81
N SER A 7 3.67 -29.28 -2.19
CA SER A 7 2.62 -30.08 -2.81
C SER A 7 1.99 -29.35 -3.98
N LEU A 8 1.68 -28.06 -3.80
CA LEU A 8 1.19 -27.19 -4.86
C LEU A 8 2.17 -27.14 -6.03
N TRP A 9 3.45 -26.85 -5.77
CA TRP A 9 4.46 -26.76 -6.85
C TRP A 9 4.58 -28.06 -7.64
N LYS A 10 4.61 -29.21 -6.95
CA LYS A 10 4.67 -30.53 -7.61
C LYS A 10 3.48 -30.80 -8.52
N GLN A 11 2.31 -30.24 -8.22
CA GLN A 11 1.12 -30.35 -9.07
C GLN A 11 1.17 -29.39 -10.28
N CYS A 12 1.95 -28.32 -10.21
CA CYS A 12 2.18 -27.38 -11.32
C CYS A 12 3.25 -27.88 -12.31
N VAL A 13 4.21 -28.71 -11.84
CA VAL A 13 5.32 -29.20 -12.66
C VAL A 13 4.81 -30.14 -13.74
N GLY A 14 4.95 -29.70 -15.00
CA GLY A 14 4.78 -30.54 -16.18
C GLY A 14 6.01 -31.41 -16.48
N HIS A 15 6.06 -32.01 -17.66
CA HIS A 15 7.18 -32.88 -18.07
C HIS A 15 8.47 -32.12 -18.43
N ASP A 16 8.39 -30.82 -18.70
CA ASP A 16 9.48 -30.07 -19.35
C ASP A 16 10.52 -29.50 -18.37
N SER A 17 10.11 -29.04 -17.18
CA SER A 17 11.02 -28.47 -16.18
C SER A 17 10.47 -28.59 -14.77
N VAL A 18 11.32 -29.00 -13.82
CA VAL A 18 10.98 -29.06 -12.39
C VAL A 18 11.13 -27.69 -11.70
N TYR A 19 11.90 -26.78 -12.30
CA TYR A 19 12.26 -25.49 -11.72
C TYR A 19 11.39 -24.33 -12.21
N ALA A 20 10.66 -24.52 -13.31
CA ALA A 20 9.84 -23.48 -13.93
C ALA A 20 8.54 -24.06 -14.48
N VAL A 21 7.45 -23.32 -14.31
CA VAL A 21 6.10 -23.64 -14.79
C VAL A 21 5.50 -22.40 -15.44
N SER A 22 4.56 -22.57 -16.37
CA SER A 22 3.83 -21.40 -16.89
C SER A 22 2.97 -20.79 -15.78
N ALA A 23 2.81 -19.47 -15.82
CA ALA A 23 1.92 -18.76 -14.90
C ALA A 23 0.50 -19.36 -14.98
N ASP A 24 -0.04 -19.57 -16.18
CA ASP A 24 -1.36 -20.20 -16.37
C ASP A 24 -1.52 -21.55 -15.67
N SER A 25 -0.51 -22.41 -15.78
CA SER A 25 -0.53 -23.72 -15.11
C SER A 25 -0.51 -23.55 -13.59
N PHE A 26 0.28 -22.61 -13.07
CA PHE A 26 0.32 -22.32 -11.65
C PHE A 26 -1.02 -21.78 -11.14
N LEU A 27 -1.59 -20.80 -11.83
CA LEU A 27 -2.87 -20.18 -11.48
C LEU A 27 -4.04 -21.16 -11.54
N THR A 28 -4.07 -22.03 -12.56
CA THR A 28 -5.10 -23.06 -12.71
C THR A 28 -5.01 -24.09 -11.59
N THR A 29 -3.80 -24.55 -11.27
CA THR A 29 -3.59 -25.49 -10.15
C THR A 29 -3.95 -24.85 -8.82
N LEU A 30 -3.52 -23.61 -8.56
CA LEU A 30 -3.84 -22.90 -7.33
C LEU A 30 -5.35 -22.73 -7.15
N SER A 31 -6.05 -22.33 -8.22
CA SER A 31 -7.51 -22.22 -8.25
C SER A 31 -8.20 -23.55 -7.97
N THR A 32 -7.66 -24.65 -8.50
CA THR A 32 -8.24 -25.99 -8.33
C THR A 32 -8.02 -26.54 -6.94
N VAL A 33 -6.80 -26.39 -6.39
CA VAL A 33 -6.43 -26.92 -5.06
C VAL A 33 -7.15 -26.18 -3.95
N TYR A 34 -7.33 -24.86 -4.10
CA TYR A 34 -7.90 -24.01 -3.05
C TYR A 34 -9.29 -23.47 -3.36
N SER A 35 -10.02 -24.07 -4.32
CA SER A 35 -11.36 -23.64 -4.73
C SER A 35 -12.35 -23.58 -3.57
N SER A 36 -12.24 -24.51 -2.61
CA SER A 36 -13.13 -24.58 -1.44
C SER A 36 -12.86 -23.47 -0.43
N ALA A 37 -11.60 -23.02 -0.30
CA ALA A 37 -11.21 -21.97 0.63
C ALA A 37 -11.50 -20.57 0.05
N LEU A 38 -11.32 -20.39 -1.26
CA LEU A 38 -11.40 -19.08 -1.92
C LEU A 38 -12.79 -18.74 -2.48
N SER A 39 -13.66 -19.74 -2.71
CA SER A 39 -15.04 -19.54 -3.19
C SER A 39 -15.09 -18.61 -4.42
N GLU A 40 -16.02 -17.65 -4.47
CA GLU A 40 -16.20 -16.67 -5.55
C GLU A 40 -15.01 -15.69 -5.72
N ARG A 41 -14.07 -15.64 -4.76
CA ARG A 41 -12.91 -14.73 -4.77
C ARG A 41 -11.66 -15.32 -5.42
N THR A 42 -11.77 -16.52 -6.02
CA THR A 42 -10.63 -17.30 -6.51
C THR A 42 -9.78 -16.51 -7.52
N ASN A 43 -10.38 -15.96 -8.59
CA ASN A 43 -9.63 -15.32 -9.67
C ASN A 43 -8.79 -14.09 -9.23
N PRO A 44 -9.35 -13.08 -8.51
CA PRO A 44 -8.55 -11.92 -8.14
C PRO A 44 -7.48 -12.23 -7.09
N VAL A 45 -7.68 -13.24 -6.24
CA VAL A 45 -6.67 -13.72 -5.29
C VAL A 45 -5.51 -14.40 -6.00
N VAL A 46 -5.83 -15.28 -6.95
CA VAL A 46 -4.85 -16.00 -7.76
C VAL A 46 -3.98 -15.01 -8.55
N LEU A 47 -4.60 -14.01 -9.19
CA LEU A 47 -3.87 -12.95 -9.90
C LEU A 47 -3.00 -12.12 -8.97
N CYS A 48 -3.53 -11.69 -7.81
CA CYS A 48 -2.76 -10.93 -6.82
C CYS A 48 -1.49 -11.67 -6.38
N LEU A 49 -1.57 -12.99 -6.16
CA LEU A 49 -0.40 -13.80 -5.82
C LEU A 49 0.58 -13.91 -6.98
N ALA A 50 0.08 -14.05 -8.20
CA ALA A 50 0.91 -14.07 -9.40
C ALA A 50 1.75 -12.79 -9.50
N GLU A 51 1.10 -11.63 -9.34
CA GLU A 51 1.77 -10.33 -9.37
C GLU A 51 2.84 -10.23 -8.28
N ARG A 52 2.51 -10.68 -7.06
CA ARG A 52 3.41 -10.65 -5.90
C ARG A 52 4.60 -11.59 -6.04
N ILE A 53 4.41 -12.77 -6.61
CA ILE A 53 5.49 -13.75 -6.82
C ILE A 53 6.39 -13.35 -8.00
N LEU A 54 5.80 -12.78 -9.06
CA LEU A 54 6.53 -12.32 -10.24
C LEU A 54 7.15 -10.93 -10.07
N GLU A 55 6.74 -10.19 -9.03
CA GLU A 55 7.11 -8.79 -8.80
C GLU A 55 6.73 -7.88 -9.99
N GLN A 56 5.59 -8.18 -10.64
CA GLN A 56 5.12 -7.51 -11.85
C GLN A 56 3.60 -7.29 -11.81
N ARG A 57 3.13 -6.16 -12.32
CA ARG A 57 1.69 -5.88 -12.46
C ARG A 57 1.14 -6.61 -13.69
N LEU A 58 0.00 -7.28 -13.55
CA LEU A 58 -0.69 -8.04 -14.59
C LEU A 58 -2.04 -7.37 -14.83
N SER A 59 -2.25 -6.82 -16.02
CA SER A 59 -3.44 -6.01 -16.32
C SER A 59 -4.71 -6.85 -16.37
N GLN A 60 -4.62 -8.07 -16.92
CA GLN A 60 -5.70 -9.06 -17.02
C GLN A 60 -5.11 -10.49 -17.07
N GLN A 61 -5.96 -11.50 -16.89
CA GLN A 61 -5.58 -12.92 -17.01
C GLN A 61 -5.05 -13.29 -18.42
N ASP A 62 -5.31 -12.46 -19.44
CA ASP A 62 -4.72 -12.65 -20.78
C ASP A 62 -3.24 -12.22 -20.87
N ASP A 63 -2.70 -11.49 -19.87
CA ASP A 63 -1.27 -11.10 -19.78
C ASP A 63 -0.37 -12.22 -19.24
N THR A 64 -0.92 -13.36 -18.81
CA THR A 64 -0.13 -14.48 -18.30
C THR A 64 0.37 -15.44 -19.37
N ASP A 65 -0.06 -15.23 -20.63
CA ASP A 65 0.39 -16.03 -21.77
C ASP A 65 1.89 -15.87 -21.99
N GLY A 66 2.61 -16.99 -21.91
CA GLY A 66 4.07 -17.04 -22.03
C GLY A 66 4.86 -16.59 -20.80
N LEU A 67 4.22 -16.15 -19.71
CA LEU A 67 4.91 -15.87 -18.45
C LEU A 67 5.31 -17.18 -17.76
N MET A 68 6.56 -17.23 -17.29
CA MET A 68 7.11 -18.36 -16.56
C MET A 68 7.37 -17.97 -15.10
N MET A 69 6.89 -18.80 -14.19
CA MET A 69 7.17 -18.71 -12.77
C MET A 69 8.20 -19.76 -12.38
N THR A 70 9.17 -19.38 -11.54
CA THR A 70 10.20 -20.29 -11.04
C THR A 70 9.96 -20.67 -9.58
N ILE A 71 10.44 -21.85 -9.19
CA ILE A 71 10.36 -22.29 -7.79
C ILE A 71 11.12 -21.35 -6.86
N PHE A 72 12.16 -20.68 -7.38
CA PHE A 72 12.96 -19.72 -6.64
C PHE A 72 12.18 -18.43 -6.36
N GLN A 73 11.40 -17.92 -7.31
CA GLN A 73 10.52 -16.78 -7.09
C GLN A 73 9.47 -17.10 -6.02
N LEU A 74 8.83 -18.28 -6.09
CA LEU A 74 7.87 -18.70 -5.08
C LEU A 74 8.52 -18.80 -3.69
N TRP A 75 9.70 -19.44 -3.57
CA TRP A 75 10.40 -19.55 -2.28
C TRP A 75 10.95 -18.23 -1.76
N ASN A 76 11.37 -17.34 -2.65
CA ASN A 76 11.76 -15.99 -2.27
C ASN A 76 10.56 -15.23 -1.71
N TYR A 77 9.42 -15.27 -2.39
CA TYR A 77 8.18 -14.65 -1.93
C TYR A 77 7.75 -15.19 -0.55
N LEU A 78 7.67 -16.51 -0.38
CA LEU A 78 7.27 -17.11 0.90
C LEU A 78 8.28 -16.82 2.01
N GLY A 79 9.57 -16.87 1.71
CA GLY A 79 10.64 -16.62 2.67
C GLY A 79 10.68 -15.17 3.15
N SER A 80 10.63 -14.21 2.22
CA SER A 80 10.69 -12.77 2.52
C SER A 80 9.49 -12.28 3.30
N ASN A 81 8.32 -12.91 3.13
CA ASN A 81 7.09 -12.56 3.85
C ASN A 81 6.85 -13.42 5.11
N GLY A 82 7.77 -14.32 5.47
CA GLY A 82 7.62 -15.19 6.65
C GLY A 82 6.44 -16.16 6.58
N ILE A 83 5.99 -16.51 5.38
CA ILE A 83 4.78 -17.31 5.16
C ILE A 83 5.07 -18.77 5.52
N SER A 84 4.31 -19.29 6.50
CA SER A 84 4.51 -20.64 7.04
C SER A 84 3.46 -21.65 6.58
N ASP A 85 2.29 -21.19 6.14
CA ASP A 85 1.19 -22.02 5.67
C ASP A 85 0.48 -21.36 4.48
N MET A 86 0.32 -22.10 3.38
CA MET A 86 -0.27 -21.56 2.15
C MET A 86 -1.76 -21.29 2.28
N GLU A 87 -2.53 -22.15 2.96
CA GLU A 87 -3.99 -21.99 3.02
C GLU A 87 -4.36 -20.75 3.84
N THR A 88 -3.70 -20.56 4.98
CA THR A 88 -3.85 -19.37 5.83
C THR A 88 -3.49 -18.11 5.05
N HIS A 89 -2.35 -18.13 4.33
CA HIS A 89 -1.93 -16.99 3.51
C HIS A 89 -2.94 -16.67 2.40
N LEU A 90 -3.50 -17.69 1.75
CA LEU A 90 -4.52 -17.51 0.72
C LEU A 90 -5.80 -16.86 1.26
N ILE A 91 -6.23 -17.24 2.47
CA ILE A 91 -7.37 -16.62 3.15
C ILE A 91 -7.07 -15.15 3.44
N GLU A 92 -5.88 -14.83 3.98
CA GLU A 92 -5.48 -13.45 4.24
C GLU A 92 -5.44 -12.60 2.96
N VAL A 93 -4.91 -13.14 1.86
CA VAL A 93 -4.92 -12.44 0.56
C VAL A 93 -6.36 -12.29 0.04
N ALA A 94 -7.26 -13.26 0.28
CA ALA A 94 -8.66 -13.17 -0.10
C ALA A 94 -9.45 -12.11 0.67
N GLU A 95 -9.13 -11.91 1.95
CA GLU A 95 -9.68 -10.81 2.75
C GLU A 95 -9.15 -9.47 2.27
N GLU A 96 -7.85 -9.37 1.99
CA GLU A 96 -7.22 -8.17 1.47
C GLU A 96 -7.79 -7.75 0.10
N VAL A 97 -7.83 -8.68 -0.86
CA VAL A 97 -8.38 -8.44 -2.20
C VAL A 97 -9.85 -8.01 -2.12
N TRP A 98 -10.64 -8.66 -1.27
CA TRP A 98 -12.04 -8.28 -1.07
C TRP A 98 -12.15 -6.88 -0.49
N LEU A 99 -11.35 -6.54 0.52
CA LEU A 99 -11.35 -5.22 1.13
C LEU A 99 -11.06 -4.14 0.07
N LEU A 100 -10.00 -4.33 -0.72
CA LEU A 100 -9.59 -3.39 -1.77
C LEU A 100 -10.67 -3.23 -2.85
N GLN A 101 -11.30 -4.32 -3.29
CA GLN A 101 -12.38 -4.28 -4.27
C GLN A 101 -13.61 -3.52 -3.76
N ASN A 102 -13.97 -3.68 -2.49
CA ASN A 102 -15.12 -2.97 -1.93
C ASN A 102 -14.81 -1.50 -1.65
N LEU A 103 -13.59 -1.17 -1.20
CA LEU A 103 -13.16 0.23 -1.02
C LEU A 103 -13.04 0.98 -2.34
N SER A 104 -12.65 0.30 -3.42
CA SER A 104 -12.60 0.87 -4.78
C SER A 104 -13.94 0.81 -5.52
N SER A 105 -15.01 0.37 -4.87
CA SER A 105 -16.33 0.32 -5.47
C SER A 105 -16.88 1.72 -5.76
N GLY A 106 -17.53 1.85 -6.91
CA GLY A 106 -18.30 3.06 -7.26
C GLY A 106 -19.57 3.23 -6.40
N ASP A 107 -19.99 2.19 -5.68
CA ASP A 107 -21.17 2.20 -4.83
C ASP A 107 -20.85 2.77 -3.43
N GLU A 108 -21.49 3.90 -3.09
CA GLU A 108 -21.31 4.58 -1.79
C GLU A 108 -21.70 3.67 -0.62
N GLU A 109 -22.78 2.89 -0.72
CA GLU A 109 -23.25 2.05 0.39
C GLU A 109 -22.28 0.92 0.68
N VAL A 110 -21.72 0.32 -0.37
CA VAL A 110 -20.69 -0.73 -0.25
C VAL A 110 -19.45 -0.19 0.43
N VAL A 111 -18.91 0.95 -0.04
CA VAL A 111 -17.71 1.56 0.56
C VAL A 111 -17.95 1.92 2.03
N LEU A 112 -19.08 2.54 2.35
CA LEU A 112 -19.43 2.90 3.73
C LEU A 112 -19.60 1.68 4.63
N SER A 113 -20.19 0.59 4.14
CA SER A 113 -20.36 -0.63 4.92
C SER A 113 -19.01 -1.20 5.40
N VAL A 114 -17.99 -1.14 4.54
CA VAL A 114 -16.62 -1.55 4.85
C VAL A 114 -15.94 -0.58 5.79
N LEU A 115 -16.00 0.73 5.52
CA LEU A 115 -15.37 1.74 6.36
C LEU A 115 -15.98 1.84 7.77
N HIS A 116 -17.25 1.43 7.94
CA HIS A 116 -17.91 1.38 9.25
C HIS A 116 -17.64 0.08 10.02
N SER A 117 -17.07 -0.93 9.37
CA SER A 117 -16.66 -2.19 10.00
C SER A 117 -15.14 -2.42 9.89
N PRO A 118 -14.27 -1.44 10.28
CA PRO A 118 -12.82 -1.59 10.16
C PRO A 118 -12.24 -2.52 11.24
N THR A 119 -13.05 -2.85 12.24
CA THR A 119 -12.67 -3.64 13.41
C THR A 119 -12.52 -5.10 13.01
N GLU A 120 -11.29 -5.48 12.68
CA GLU A 120 -10.65 -6.82 12.74
C GLU A 120 -9.62 -7.07 11.62
N CYS A 121 -9.48 -6.15 10.66
CA CYS A 121 -8.40 -6.22 9.67
C CYS A 121 -7.13 -5.56 10.23
N SER A 122 -6.04 -6.32 10.38
CA SER A 122 -4.70 -5.72 10.32
C SER A 122 -4.58 -5.13 8.92
N LEU A 123 -4.90 -3.84 8.79
CA LEU A 123 -4.78 -3.13 7.52
C LEU A 123 -3.30 -3.16 7.12
N LYS A 124 -2.97 -4.08 6.22
CA LYS A 124 -1.69 -4.13 5.53
C LYS A 124 -1.53 -2.85 4.69
N ARG A 125 -0.33 -2.64 4.15
CA ARG A 125 0.06 -1.46 3.37
C ARG A 125 -1.02 -1.03 2.36
N GLU A 126 -1.51 -1.95 1.55
CA GLU A 126 -2.49 -1.69 0.49
C GLU A 126 -3.86 -1.24 1.06
N GLY A 127 -4.28 -1.82 2.18
CA GLY A 127 -5.51 -1.43 2.86
C GLY A 127 -5.43 -0.03 3.45
N VAL A 128 -4.29 0.32 4.07
CA VAL A 128 -4.02 1.67 4.57
C VAL A 128 -4.03 2.67 3.41
N GLN A 129 -3.34 2.34 2.32
CA GLN A 129 -3.31 3.15 1.11
C GLN A 129 -4.71 3.36 0.51
N ALA A 130 -5.53 2.31 0.43
CA ALA A 130 -6.90 2.42 -0.08
C ALA A 130 -7.76 3.35 0.79
N VAL A 131 -7.66 3.25 2.12
CA VAL A 131 -8.35 4.16 3.04
C VAL A 131 -7.82 5.60 2.90
N ALA A 132 -6.50 5.77 2.75
CA ALA A 132 -5.88 7.08 2.57
C ALA A 132 -6.32 7.75 1.26
N ASN A 133 -6.43 7.00 0.16
CA ASN A 133 -6.96 7.50 -1.12
C ASN A 133 -8.40 8.03 -0.98
N LEU A 134 -9.21 7.41 -0.12
CA LEU A 134 -10.59 7.83 0.11
C LEU A 134 -10.70 9.14 0.92
N LEU A 135 -9.61 9.69 1.45
CA LEU A 135 -9.62 10.98 2.13
C LEU A 135 -10.01 12.15 1.21
N ASP A 136 -9.73 12.02 -0.10
CA ASP A 136 -10.10 12.99 -1.13
C ASP A 136 -11.31 12.54 -1.97
N ASP A 137 -12.04 11.51 -1.52
CA ASP A 137 -13.22 11.03 -2.23
C ASP A 137 -14.27 12.15 -2.36
N PRO A 138 -14.82 12.39 -3.58
CA PRO A 138 -15.81 13.45 -3.81
C PRO A 138 -17.10 13.23 -3.01
N ARG A 139 -17.38 12.00 -2.57
CA ARG A 139 -18.50 11.67 -1.70
C ARG A 139 -18.12 12.02 -0.27
N VAL A 140 -18.66 13.14 0.23
CA VAL A 140 -18.37 13.68 1.57
C VAL A 140 -18.54 12.66 2.69
N LYS A 141 -19.51 11.74 2.58
CA LYS A 141 -19.68 10.68 3.59
C LYS A 141 -18.52 9.68 3.59
N VAL A 142 -18.01 9.33 2.42
CA VAL A 142 -16.91 8.38 2.25
C VAL A 142 -15.62 8.97 2.80
N SER A 143 -15.27 10.20 2.42
CA SER A 143 -14.08 10.88 2.97
C SER A 143 -14.17 11.12 4.47
N ALA A 144 -15.36 11.47 4.98
CA ALA A 144 -15.59 11.54 6.43
C ALA A 144 -15.39 10.19 7.12
N ALA A 145 -15.91 9.08 6.55
CA ALA A 145 -15.75 7.74 7.09
C ALA A 145 -14.27 7.29 7.05
N ALA A 146 -13.55 7.51 5.94
CA ALA A 146 -12.13 7.20 5.81
C ALA A 146 -11.30 7.94 6.87
N SER A 147 -11.56 9.24 7.07
CA SER A 147 -10.92 10.00 8.13
C SER A 147 -11.23 9.47 9.53
N SER A 148 -12.43 8.93 9.73
CA SER A 148 -12.84 8.32 10.99
C SER A 148 -12.10 7.02 11.26
N VAL A 149 -11.93 6.18 10.23
CA VAL A 149 -11.14 4.93 10.32
C VAL A 149 -9.73 5.24 10.79
N LEU A 150 -9.03 6.17 10.13
CA LEU A 150 -7.66 6.52 10.52
C LEU A 150 -7.57 7.07 11.95
N ARG A 151 -8.53 7.88 12.40
CA ARG A 151 -8.59 8.36 13.79
C ARG A 151 -8.85 7.23 14.80
N ILE A 152 -9.66 6.24 14.45
CA ILE A 152 -9.89 5.06 15.30
C ILE A 152 -8.60 4.25 15.43
N LEU A 153 -7.91 4.00 14.31
CA LEU A 153 -6.62 3.29 14.31
C LEU A 153 -5.56 4.06 15.12
N ALA A 154 -5.55 5.39 15.03
CA ALA A 154 -4.65 6.25 15.80
C ALA A 154 -4.86 6.15 17.32
N ALA A 155 -6.07 5.78 17.77
CA ALA A 155 -6.42 5.68 19.18
C ALA A 155 -5.97 4.36 19.84
N GLU A 156 -5.63 3.34 19.04
CA GLU A 156 -5.12 2.04 19.52
C GLU A 156 -3.61 1.94 19.24
N PRO A 157 -2.73 1.98 20.26
CA PRO A 157 -1.28 2.09 20.06
C PRO A 157 -0.69 1.03 19.11
N ARG A 158 -1.10 -0.23 19.24
CA ARG A 158 -0.56 -1.31 18.40
C ARG A 158 -0.94 -1.16 16.93
N GLN A 159 -2.14 -0.65 16.65
CA GLN A 159 -2.60 -0.42 15.30
C GLN A 159 -1.98 0.86 14.73
N ARG A 160 -1.90 1.91 15.54
CA ARG A 160 -1.21 3.15 15.19
C ARG A 160 0.21 2.88 14.70
N ASP A 161 1.00 2.10 15.44
CA ASP A 161 2.38 1.80 15.07
C ASP A 161 2.47 1.06 13.72
N GLN A 162 1.57 0.11 13.46
CA GLN A 162 1.51 -0.61 12.18
C GLN A 162 1.15 0.32 11.02
N VAL A 163 0.09 1.12 11.19
CA VAL A 163 -0.38 2.05 10.16
C VAL A 163 0.64 3.14 9.91
N LEU A 164 1.35 3.61 10.94
CA LEU A 164 2.44 4.58 10.82
C LEU A 164 3.52 4.06 9.89
N VAL A 165 3.99 2.81 10.07
CA VAL A 165 5.00 2.21 9.18
C VAL A 165 4.52 2.24 7.72
N HIS A 166 3.29 1.83 7.46
CA HIS A 166 2.74 1.83 6.11
C HIS A 166 2.59 3.24 5.53
N CYS A 167 2.17 4.23 6.33
CA CYS A 167 2.09 5.61 5.89
C CYS A 167 3.49 6.20 5.58
N MET A 168 4.52 5.81 6.33
CA MET A 168 5.91 6.22 6.06
C MET A 168 6.44 5.58 4.77
N GLU A 169 6.15 4.29 4.52
CA GLU A 169 6.48 3.62 3.26
C GLU A 169 5.80 4.30 2.06
N MET A 170 4.59 4.83 2.22
CA MET A 170 3.89 5.58 1.17
C MET A 170 4.60 6.89 0.80
N LEU A 171 5.38 7.51 1.71
CA LEU A 171 6.15 8.72 1.41
C LEU A 171 7.30 8.49 0.44
N GLU A 172 7.74 7.23 0.28
CA GLU A 172 8.85 6.84 -0.61
C GLU A 172 8.35 6.22 -1.93
N ASP A 173 7.04 6.18 -2.16
CA ASP A 173 6.47 5.58 -3.36
C ASP A 173 6.77 6.43 -4.61
N ASP A 174 7.03 5.79 -5.75
CA ASP A 174 7.27 6.49 -7.02
C ASP A 174 6.07 7.32 -7.48
N ASN A 175 4.85 6.89 -7.13
CA ASN A 175 3.63 7.56 -7.49
C ASN A 175 3.32 8.74 -6.55
N VAL A 176 3.21 9.92 -7.16
CA VAL A 176 2.90 11.21 -6.50
C VAL A 176 1.63 11.12 -5.65
N GLU A 177 0.59 10.48 -6.17
CA GLU A 177 -0.70 10.39 -5.48
C GLU A 177 -0.59 9.56 -4.20
N VAL A 178 0.24 8.52 -4.23
CA VAL A 178 0.50 7.66 -3.06
C VAL A 178 1.22 8.45 -1.97
N ARG A 179 2.22 9.27 -2.35
CA ARG A 179 2.90 10.16 -1.41
C ARG A 179 1.95 11.20 -0.81
N VAL A 180 1.08 11.81 -1.61
CA VAL A 180 0.03 12.74 -1.14
C VAL A 180 -0.87 12.06 -0.11
N CYS A 181 -1.34 10.84 -0.40
CA CYS A 181 -2.18 10.08 0.52
C CYS A 181 -1.43 9.72 1.81
N GLY A 182 -0.14 9.39 1.72
CA GLY A 182 0.72 9.10 2.86
C GLY A 182 0.82 10.31 3.80
N CYS A 183 1.11 11.50 3.27
CA CYS A 183 1.10 12.75 4.04
C CYS A 183 -0.23 12.96 4.76
N LYS A 184 -1.35 12.92 4.03
CA LYS A 184 -2.68 13.16 4.61
C LYS A 184 -3.02 12.16 5.71
N ALA A 185 -2.69 10.88 5.51
CA ALA A 185 -2.92 9.83 6.50
C ALA A 185 -2.14 10.07 7.79
N LEU A 186 -0.85 10.44 7.72
CA LEU A 186 -0.03 10.82 8.88
C LEU A 186 -0.68 11.97 9.67
N GLY A 187 -1.28 12.92 8.96
CA GLY A 187 -2.04 14.02 9.56
C GLY A 187 -3.31 13.56 10.29
N TYR A 188 -3.95 12.45 9.92
CA TYR A 188 -5.06 11.88 10.71
C TYR A 188 -4.58 10.97 11.84
N LEU A 189 -3.39 10.39 11.70
CA LEU A 189 -2.73 9.64 12.77
C LEU A 189 -2.16 10.53 13.87
N MET A 190 -2.00 11.85 13.67
CA MET A 190 -1.26 12.72 14.59
C MET A 190 0.19 12.22 14.80
N ALA A 191 0.86 11.84 13.71
CA ALA A 191 2.20 11.26 13.73
C ALA A 191 3.28 12.36 13.79
N THR A 192 3.53 12.94 14.96
CA THR A 192 4.59 13.96 15.13
C THR A 192 5.99 13.39 14.88
N GLU A 193 6.15 12.06 14.98
CA GLU A 193 7.38 11.34 14.66
C GLU A 193 7.75 11.42 13.16
N SER A 194 6.82 11.85 12.30
CA SER A 194 7.01 12.00 10.85
C SER A 194 7.41 13.42 10.40
N ILE A 195 7.56 14.37 11.33
CA ILE A 195 7.80 15.79 11.00
C ILE A 195 9.03 15.98 10.12
N ASP A 196 10.16 15.33 10.43
CA ASP A 196 11.40 15.49 9.66
C ASP A 196 11.22 15.04 8.19
N GLN A 197 10.51 13.94 7.98
CA GLN A 197 10.22 13.41 6.64
C GLN A 197 9.25 14.33 5.88
N LEU A 198 8.22 14.83 6.56
CA LEU A 198 7.28 15.79 5.96
C LEU A 198 7.98 17.10 5.58
N VAL A 199 8.90 17.61 6.41
CA VAL A 199 9.72 18.79 6.10
C VAL A 199 10.58 18.54 4.86
N TYR A 200 11.22 17.38 4.77
CA TYR A 200 12.00 17.02 3.58
C TYR A 200 11.13 17.04 2.31
N LEU A 201 9.94 16.46 2.36
CA LEU A 201 8.99 16.47 1.24
C LEU A 201 8.53 17.88 0.85
N CYS A 202 8.31 18.77 1.83
CA CYS A 202 7.97 20.18 1.57
C CYS A 202 9.03 20.91 0.74
N GLN A 203 10.30 20.51 0.88
CA GLN A 203 11.41 21.17 0.20
C GLN A 203 11.77 20.52 -1.14
N MET A 204 11.69 19.20 -1.23
CA MET A 204 12.34 18.43 -2.30
C MET A 204 11.39 17.71 -3.26
N ASP A 205 10.09 17.58 -2.93
CA ASP A 205 9.15 16.82 -3.74
C ASP A 205 8.40 17.70 -4.78
N LYS A 206 7.41 17.15 -5.48
CA LYS A 206 6.53 17.85 -6.41
C LYS A 206 5.49 18.69 -5.67
N GLN A 207 5.00 19.72 -6.34
CA GLN A 207 4.10 20.73 -5.77
C GLN A 207 2.90 20.12 -5.02
N GLU A 208 2.30 19.06 -5.56
CA GLU A 208 1.14 18.39 -4.95
C GLU A 208 1.50 17.74 -3.60
N VAL A 209 2.67 17.10 -3.53
CA VAL A 209 3.19 16.46 -2.30
C VAL A 209 3.64 17.53 -1.31
N GLN A 210 4.31 18.59 -1.78
CA GLN A 210 4.72 19.72 -0.94
C GLN A 210 3.51 20.36 -0.23
N GLN A 211 2.43 20.58 -0.98
CA GLN A 211 1.19 21.11 -0.42
C GLN A 211 0.60 20.15 0.63
N ALA A 212 0.48 18.86 0.31
CA ALA A 212 -0.04 17.86 1.24
C ALA A 212 0.81 17.74 2.52
N ALA A 213 2.14 17.79 2.39
CA ALA A 213 3.07 17.75 3.51
C ALA A 213 2.95 19.02 4.39
N THR A 214 2.80 20.19 3.76
CA THR A 214 2.58 21.47 4.47
C THR A 214 1.28 21.44 5.26
N GLU A 215 0.17 21.05 4.62
CA GLU A 215 -1.14 20.93 5.28
C GLU A 215 -1.10 19.92 6.44
N THR A 216 -0.34 18.84 6.27
CA THR A 216 -0.13 17.82 7.29
C THR A 216 0.66 18.37 8.48
N LEU A 217 1.77 19.08 8.25
CA LEU A 217 2.56 19.71 9.31
C LEU A 217 1.74 20.71 10.12
N LEU A 218 0.90 21.53 9.46
CA LEU A 218 -0.01 22.43 10.15
C LEU A 218 -1.01 21.67 11.06
N LYS A 219 -1.47 20.50 10.62
CA LYS A 219 -2.39 19.65 11.37
C LYS A 219 -1.74 18.94 12.56
N LEU A 220 -0.42 18.71 12.52
CA LEU A 220 0.36 18.15 13.63
C LEU A 220 0.60 19.15 14.77
N GLY A 221 0.15 20.41 14.63
CA GLY A 221 0.15 21.39 15.70
C GLY A 221 1.45 22.19 15.80
N GLU A 222 1.80 22.62 17.01
CA GLU A 222 2.88 23.58 17.24
C GLU A 222 4.24 23.10 16.72
N GLU A 223 4.58 21.82 16.93
CA GLU A 223 5.83 21.24 16.45
C GLU A 223 5.94 21.30 14.92
N GLY A 224 4.88 20.95 14.20
CA GLY A 224 4.86 21.01 12.74
C GLY A 224 4.89 22.44 12.19
N VAL A 225 4.20 23.38 12.85
CA VAL A 225 4.26 24.82 12.49
C VAL A 225 5.66 25.38 12.68
N MET A 226 6.35 25.03 13.77
CA MET A 226 7.72 25.45 14.01
C MET A 226 8.68 24.91 12.96
N ALA A 227 8.54 23.62 12.60
CA ALA A 227 9.37 22.99 11.58
C ALA A 227 9.20 23.62 10.18
N LEU A 228 7.98 24.03 9.81
CA LEU A 228 7.72 24.78 8.58
C LEU A 228 8.43 26.15 8.59
N ARG A 229 8.33 26.90 9.69
CA ARG A 229 8.98 28.21 9.81
C ARG A 229 10.50 28.11 9.72
N ASP A 230 11.09 27.13 10.39
CA ASP A 230 12.54 26.92 10.35
C ASP A 230 13.03 26.61 8.93
N THR A 231 12.21 25.93 8.14
CA THR A 231 12.45 25.67 6.72
C THR A 231 12.40 26.95 5.89
N GLU A 232 11.36 27.76 6.03
CA GLU A 232 11.20 29.03 5.31
C GLU A 232 12.36 29.99 5.59
N MET A 233 12.72 30.13 6.88
CA MET A 233 13.84 30.97 7.31
C MET A 233 15.18 30.53 6.70
N SER A 234 15.38 29.21 6.56
CA SER A 234 16.60 28.65 5.95
C SER A 234 16.65 28.92 4.44
N GLN A 235 15.49 28.86 3.75
CA GLN A 235 15.39 29.16 2.32
C GLN A 235 15.64 30.64 2.05
N GLU A 236 15.05 31.55 2.82
CA GLU A 236 15.25 33.00 2.69
C GLU A 236 16.72 33.40 2.88
N GLN A 237 17.38 32.86 3.91
CA GLN A 237 18.81 33.10 4.16
C GLN A 237 19.70 32.57 3.03
N SER A 238 19.32 31.46 2.38
CA SER A 238 20.05 30.91 1.24
C SER A 238 19.88 31.73 -0.04
N ALA A 239 18.69 32.31 -0.25
CA ALA A 239 18.39 33.15 -1.41
C ALA A 239 19.10 34.51 -1.32
N ASP A 240 19.14 35.10 -0.13
CA ASP A 240 19.86 36.36 0.14
C ASP A 240 21.39 36.21 0.14
N ALA A 241 21.91 34.98 0.23
CA ALA A 241 23.33 34.68 0.20
C ALA A 241 23.95 34.61 -1.21
N LEU A 242 23.14 34.68 -2.29
CA LEU A 242 23.63 34.73 -3.66
C LEU A 242 23.86 36.20 -4.08
N PRO A 243 25.12 36.65 -4.27
CA PRO A 243 25.38 38.03 -4.70
C PRO A 243 24.82 38.29 -6.11
N GLU A 244 24.17 39.43 -6.32
CA GLU A 244 23.64 39.89 -7.63
C GLU A 244 24.68 39.91 -8.78
N ASP A 245 25.97 39.77 -8.48
CA ASP A 245 27.06 39.84 -9.46
C ASP A 245 27.26 38.55 -10.30
N TYR A 246 26.49 37.47 -10.06
CA TYR A 246 26.71 36.20 -10.76
C TYR A 246 26.11 36.12 -12.18
N TRP A 247 25.19 37.02 -12.55
CA TRP A 247 24.55 37.03 -13.88
C TRP A 247 25.11 38.09 -14.85
N ARG A 248 26.17 38.81 -14.47
CA ARG A 248 26.87 39.72 -15.38
C ARG A 248 28.05 39.02 -16.05
N VAL A 249 27.78 38.29 -17.13
CA VAL A 249 28.79 37.96 -18.15
C VAL A 249 28.24 38.27 -19.53
#